data_AF-A0A6B3R4Z3-F1
#
_entry.id   AF-A0A6B3R4Z3-F1
#
_cell.length_a   1.000
_cell.length_b   1.000
_cell.length_c   1.000
_cell.angle_alpha   90.00
_cell.angle_beta   90.00
_cell.angle_gamma   90.00
#
_symmetry.space_group_name_H-M   'P 1'
#
loop_
_entity.id
_entity.type
_entity.pdbx_description
1 polymer ?
#
loop_
_entity_poly.entity_id
_entity_poly.type
_entity_poly.pdbx_seq_one_letter_code
_entity_poly.pdbx_strand_id
1 'polypeptide(L)'
;MTKLITTAGIFLFTLFAVTAQTEDTQVTDAELQKFSEAYMSVQQMNQTIQQEMVVAIEKEGMTPQRFNEIYQAEMDPEVEVDATAEELEKKEAVMVVIQKIQSASQAKMEDKIKEKGLTFQRFQEIGAQVQQSPELQQKLQGMMMKQQTGSNPMQKN
;
A
#
# COMPACT_ATOMS: atom_id res chain seq x y z
N MET A 1 -64.01 -36.71 14.66
CA MET A 1 -63.00 -37.65 15.21
C MET A 1 -61.76 -37.39 14.37
N THR A 2 -60.65 -36.80 14.87
CA THR A 2 -59.72 -37.39 15.83
C THR A 2 -58.88 -36.27 16.51
N LYS A 3 -58.96 -36.25 17.84
CA LYS A 3 -58.04 -35.83 18.93
C LYS A 3 -56.71 -35.09 18.67
N LEU A 4 -56.53 -34.03 19.50
CA LEU A 4 -55.38 -33.67 20.37
C LEU A 4 -54.03 -33.33 19.66
N ILE A 5 -53.19 -32.39 20.08
CA ILE A 5 -52.54 -32.24 21.40
C ILE A 5 -52.04 -30.80 21.58
N THR A 6 -52.29 -30.26 22.77
CA THR A 6 -51.74 -29.04 23.38
C THR A 6 -50.23 -29.16 23.62
N THR A 7 -49.40 -28.21 23.19
CA THR A 7 -48.12 -27.94 23.88
C THR A 7 -47.74 -26.47 23.74
N ALA A 8 -47.79 -25.76 24.86
CA ALA A 8 -47.22 -24.43 25.00
C ALA A 8 -45.70 -24.52 24.95
N GLY A 9 -45.07 -23.78 24.04
CA GLY A 9 -43.64 -23.58 23.97
C GLY A 9 -43.34 -22.08 24.00
N ILE A 10 -43.13 -21.53 25.19
CA ILE A 10 -42.54 -20.21 25.38
C ILE A 10 -41.06 -20.35 24.98
N PHE A 11 -40.72 -19.95 23.76
CA PHE A 11 -39.32 -19.76 23.36
C PHE A 11 -38.91 -18.33 23.74
N LEU A 12 -38.30 -18.22 24.92
CA LEU A 12 -37.56 -17.05 25.36
C LEU A 12 -36.31 -16.92 24.47
N PHE A 13 -36.37 -16.06 23.45
CA PHE A 13 -35.21 -15.73 22.63
C PHE A 13 -34.30 -14.78 23.42
N THR A 14 -33.38 -15.35 24.20
CA THR A 14 -32.26 -14.61 24.78
C THR A 14 -31.40 -14.06 23.64
N LEU A 15 -31.32 -12.73 23.58
CA LEU A 15 -30.35 -11.98 22.79
C LEU A 15 -28.94 -12.38 23.24
N PHE A 16 -28.30 -13.30 22.50
CA PHE A 16 -26.84 -13.37 22.51
C PHE A 16 -26.34 -12.16 21.73
N ALA A 17 -26.09 -11.06 22.45
CA ALA A 17 -25.19 -10.04 21.96
C ALA A 17 -23.83 -10.71 21.75
N VAL A 18 -23.51 -11.04 20.50
CA VAL A 18 -22.12 -11.23 20.08
C VAL A 18 -21.47 -9.86 20.24
N THR A 19 -20.94 -9.58 21.42
CA THR A 19 -19.90 -8.57 21.55
C THR A 19 -18.70 -9.14 20.82
N ALA A 20 -18.54 -8.79 19.55
CA ALA A 20 -17.26 -8.91 18.90
C ALA A 20 -16.28 -8.14 19.79
N GLN A 21 -15.38 -8.86 20.46
CA GLN A 21 -14.22 -8.26 21.10
C GLN A 21 -13.44 -7.56 19.99
N THR A 22 -13.61 -6.26 19.87
CA THR A 22 -12.56 -5.39 19.38
C THR A 22 -11.42 -5.55 20.38
N GLU A 23 -10.50 -6.48 20.10
CA GLU A 23 -9.18 -6.41 20.70
C GLU A 23 -8.64 -5.01 20.39
N ASP A 24 -8.35 -4.26 21.45
CA ASP A 24 -7.73 -2.95 21.37
C ASP A 24 -6.30 -3.15 20.87
N THR A 25 -6.13 -3.33 19.56
CA THR A 25 -4.83 -3.51 18.89
C THR A 25 -4.08 -2.18 18.74
N GLN A 26 -4.06 -1.40 19.82
CA GLN A 26 -3.38 -0.12 19.92
C GLN A 26 -1.94 -0.28 19.43
N VAL A 27 -1.53 0.58 18.50
CA VAL A 27 -0.16 0.59 17.98
C VAL A 27 0.81 0.90 19.13
N THR A 28 1.72 -0.02 19.40
CA THR A 28 2.79 0.19 20.38
C THR A 28 3.92 1.04 19.80
N ASP A 29 4.72 1.69 20.65
CA ASP A 29 5.88 2.47 20.19
C ASP A 29 6.90 1.59 19.42
N ALA A 30 7.05 0.32 19.82
CA ALA A 30 7.93 -0.63 19.14
C ALA A 30 7.41 -1.02 17.73
N GLU A 31 6.10 -1.22 17.59
CA GLU A 31 5.48 -1.45 16.28
C GLU A 31 5.55 -0.21 15.41
N LEU A 32 5.35 0.98 15.98
CA LEU A 32 5.45 2.25 15.27
C LEU A 32 6.88 2.49 14.76
N GLN A 33 7.91 2.10 15.53
CA GLN A 33 9.30 2.15 15.08
C GLN A 33 9.56 1.18 13.92
N LYS A 34 9.13 -0.09 14.02
CA LYS A 34 9.24 -1.04 12.90
C LYS A 34 8.52 -0.54 11.66
N PHE A 35 7.34 0.07 11.85
CA PHE A 35 6.57 0.68 10.80
C PHE A 35 7.33 1.84 10.15
N SER A 36 7.98 2.72 10.92
CA SER A 36 8.76 3.83 10.36
C SER A 36 9.92 3.33 9.48
N GLU A 37 10.63 2.29 9.93
CA GLU A 37 11.74 1.68 9.19
C GLU A 37 11.27 0.97 7.91
N ALA A 38 10.16 0.23 7.99
CA ALA A 38 9.53 -0.40 6.85
C ALA A 38 9.03 0.63 5.84
N TYR A 39 8.35 1.68 6.33
CA TYR A 39 7.84 2.77 5.51
C TYR A 39 8.97 3.46 4.74
N MET A 40 10.07 3.82 5.40
CA MET A 40 11.23 4.40 4.73
C MET A 40 11.84 3.46 3.67
N SER A 41 11.92 2.16 3.97
CA SER A 41 12.44 1.16 3.04
C SER A 41 11.55 1.03 1.79
N VAL A 42 10.23 1.07 1.98
CA VAL A 42 9.25 1.06 0.89
C VAL A 42 9.30 2.37 0.08
N GLN A 43 9.45 3.53 0.73
CA GLN A 43 9.61 4.81 0.04
C GLN A 43 10.84 4.83 -0.87
N GLN A 44 12.00 4.36 -0.38
CA GLN A 44 13.20 4.26 -1.19
C GLN A 44 13.02 3.30 -2.36
N MET A 45 12.41 2.14 -2.12
CA MET A 45 12.10 1.18 -3.17
C MET A 45 11.19 1.80 -4.26
N ASN A 46 10.16 2.55 -3.86
CA ASN A 46 9.27 3.24 -4.80
C ASN A 46 10.03 4.24 -5.68
N GLN A 47 11.00 4.98 -5.14
CA GLN A 47 11.83 5.89 -5.94
C GLN A 47 12.66 5.12 -6.99
N THR A 48 13.25 3.98 -6.61
CA THR A 48 13.97 3.12 -7.55
C THR A 48 13.06 2.59 -8.65
N ILE A 49 11.85 2.15 -8.30
CA ILE A 49 10.86 1.65 -9.26
C ILE A 49 10.47 2.73 -10.26
N GLN A 50 10.25 3.97 -9.81
CA GLN A 50 9.94 5.09 -10.70
C GLN A 50 11.08 5.34 -11.71
N GLN A 51 12.34 5.25 -11.27
CA GLN A 51 13.49 5.34 -12.15
C GLN A 51 13.56 4.17 -13.14
N GLU A 52 13.31 2.94 -12.69
CA GLU A 52 13.27 1.75 -13.56
C GLU A 52 12.21 1.88 -14.66
N MET A 53 11.04 2.45 -14.34
CA MET A 53 9.98 2.72 -15.33
C MET A 53 10.39 3.75 -16.36
N VAL A 54 11.02 4.86 -15.94
CA VAL A 54 11.56 5.88 -16.86
C VAL A 54 12.58 5.26 -17.82
N VAL A 55 13.52 4.48 -17.29
CA VAL A 55 14.54 3.78 -18.11
C VAL A 55 13.89 2.77 -19.06
N ALA A 56 12.82 2.09 -18.66
CA ALA A 56 12.11 1.17 -19.54
C ALA A 56 11.46 1.91 -20.73
N ILE A 57 10.84 3.07 -20.48
CA ILE A 57 10.24 3.91 -21.53
C ILE A 57 11.31 4.39 -22.52
N GLU A 58 12.43 4.91 -22.01
CA GLU A 58 13.53 5.43 -22.83
C GLU A 58 14.20 4.34 -23.68
N LYS A 59 14.32 3.11 -23.15
CA LYS A 59 14.90 1.97 -23.89
C LYS A 59 14.09 1.55 -25.11
N GLU A 60 12.77 1.70 -25.06
CA GLU A 60 11.89 1.45 -26.21
C GLU A 60 11.85 2.65 -27.19
N GLY A 61 12.69 3.68 -26.96
CA GLY A 61 12.80 4.83 -27.85
C GLY A 61 11.64 5.81 -27.74
N MET A 62 10.99 5.86 -26.57
CA MET A 62 9.89 6.78 -26.26
C MET A 62 10.29 7.68 -25.08
N THR A 63 9.77 8.90 -25.02
CA THR A 63 9.95 9.75 -23.83
C THR A 63 8.86 9.47 -22.79
N PRO A 64 9.13 9.65 -21.48
CA PRO A 64 8.09 9.52 -20.45
C PRO A 64 6.87 10.40 -20.69
N GLN A 65 7.08 11.61 -21.20
CA GLN A 65 6.00 12.54 -21.57
C GLN A 65 5.14 11.95 -22.68
N ARG A 66 5.75 11.46 -23.77
CA ARG A 66 5.01 10.91 -24.90
C ARG A 66 4.28 9.62 -24.55
N PHE A 67 4.90 8.76 -23.74
CA PHE A 67 4.24 7.58 -23.18
C PHE A 67 2.99 7.97 -22.39
N ASN A 68 3.11 8.97 -21.50
CA ASN A 68 1.97 9.43 -20.69
C ASN A 68 0.85 10.03 -21.54
N GLU A 69 1.17 10.85 -22.54
CA GLU A 69 0.17 11.40 -23.47
C GLU A 69 -0.65 10.29 -24.14
N ILE A 70 0.04 9.30 -24.72
CA ILE A 70 -0.60 8.16 -25.41
C ILE A 70 -1.42 7.33 -24.42
N TYR A 71 -0.85 7.04 -23.25
CA TYR A 71 -1.51 6.23 -22.23
C TYR A 71 -2.77 6.90 -21.68
N GLN A 72 -2.75 8.21 -21.43
CA GLN A 72 -3.93 8.95 -20.91
C GLN A 72 -5.06 8.98 -21.93
N ALA A 73 -4.76 9.17 -23.21
CA ALA A 73 -5.76 9.14 -24.28
C ALA A 73 -6.46 7.79 -24.43
N GLU A 74 -5.81 6.67 -24.06
CA GLU A 74 -6.47 5.36 -24.02
C GLU A 74 -7.41 5.19 -22.82
N MET A 75 -7.17 5.91 -21.72
CA MET A 75 -7.97 5.81 -20.50
C MET A 75 -9.15 6.80 -20.49
N ASP A 76 -9.03 7.90 -21.22
CA ASP A 76 -10.03 8.96 -21.28
C ASP A 76 -10.47 9.21 -22.73
N PRO A 77 -11.71 8.84 -23.11
CA PRO A 77 -12.21 9.02 -24.47
C PRO A 77 -12.39 10.50 -24.86
N GLU A 78 -12.33 11.44 -23.91
CA GLU A 78 -12.33 12.89 -24.20
C GLU A 78 -10.94 13.42 -24.59
N VAL A 79 -9.88 12.63 -24.37
CA VAL A 79 -8.51 12.99 -24.71
C VAL A 79 -8.13 12.35 -26.04
N GLU A 80 -8.04 13.18 -27.08
CA GLU A 80 -7.52 12.74 -28.37
C GLU A 80 -5.98 12.81 -28.41
N VAL A 81 -5.36 11.77 -28.97
CA VAL A 81 -3.93 11.76 -29.29
C VAL A 81 -3.71 11.30 -30.72
N ASP A 82 -2.92 12.04 -31.48
CA ASP A 82 -2.42 11.58 -32.78
C ASP A 82 -1.18 10.71 -32.55
N ALA A 83 -1.39 9.41 -32.35
CA ALA A 83 -0.34 8.43 -32.14
C ALA A 83 -0.13 7.56 -33.39
N THR A 84 1.11 7.45 -33.83
CA THR A 84 1.48 6.59 -34.96
C THR A 84 1.43 5.11 -34.57
N ALA A 85 1.34 4.21 -35.56
CA ALA A 85 1.38 2.77 -35.33
C ALA A 85 2.68 2.33 -34.61
N GLU A 86 3.82 2.94 -34.94
CA GLU A 86 5.10 2.65 -34.28
C GLU A 86 5.09 3.09 -32.81
N GLU A 87 4.47 4.22 -32.48
CA GLU A 87 4.34 4.67 -31.09
C GLU A 87 3.42 3.76 -30.29
N LEU A 88 2.33 3.27 -30.88
CA LEU A 88 1.43 2.31 -30.23
C LEU A 88 2.15 0.99 -29.93
N GLU A 89 2.94 0.46 -30.87
CA GLU A 89 3.75 -0.75 -30.69
C GLU A 89 4.78 -0.59 -29.57
N LYS A 90 5.54 0.53 -29.57
CA LYS A 90 6.50 0.84 -28.49
C LYS A 90 5.81 0.96 -27.13
N LYS A 91 4.65 1.63 -27.07
CA LYS A 91 3.87 1.76 -25.84
C LYS A 91 3.44 0.39 -25.31
N GLU A 92 2.98 -0.51 -26.18
CA GLU A 92 2.65 -1.89 -25.78
C GLU A 92 3.86 -2.64 -25.22
N ALA A 93 5.03 -2.51 -25.86
CA ALA A 93 6.28 -3.10 -25.38
C ALA A 93 6.67 -2.55 -23.99
N VAL A 94 6.57 -1.23 -23.80
CA VAL A 94 6.79 -0.57 -22.50
C VAL A 94 5.82 -1.12 -21.45
N MET A 95 4.54 -1.28 -21.77
CA MET A 95 3.53 -1.78 -20.84
C MET A 95 3.85 -3.19 -20.34
N VAL A 96 4.36 -4.07 -21.21
CA VAL A 96 4.84 -5.41 -20.80
C VAL A 96 5.99 -5.33 -19.80
N VAL A 97 6.92 -4.39 -19.99
CA VAL A 97 8.04 -4.18 -19.05
C VAL A 97 7.55 -3.59 -17.73
N ILE A 98 6.68 -2.58 -17.77
CA ILE A 98 6.08 -1.96 -16.58
C ILE A 98 5.34 -2.99 -15.74
N GLN A 99 4.54 -3.87 -16.36
CA GLN A 99 3.84 -4.94 -15.64
C GLN A 99 4.81 -5.86 -14.90
N LYS A 100 5.93 -6.25 -15.53
CA LYS A 100 6.97 -7.07 -14.89
C LYS A 100 7.62 -6.34 -13.71
N ILE A 101 7.93 -5.05 -13.86
CA ILE A 101 8.47 -4.21 -12.78
C ILE A 101 7.47 -4.17 -11.62
N GLN A 102 6.18 -3.94 -11.88
CA GLN A 102 5.14 -3.88 -10.85
C GLN A 102 5.01 -5.20 -10.07
N SER A 103 4.94 -6.35 -10.76
CA SER A 103 4.86 -7.66 -10.09
C SER A 103 6.09 -7.94 -9.23
N ALA A 104 7.29 -7.67 -9.75
CA ALA A 104 8.53 -7.85 -8.97
C ALA A 104 8.59 -6.90 -7.76
N SER A 105 8.04 -5.70 -7.90
CA SER A 105 7.98 -4.69 -6.83
C SER A 105 7.07 -5.10 -5.69
N GLN A 106 5.93 -5.73 -5.99
CA GLN A 106 4.99 -6.20 -4.96
C GLN A 106 5.64 -7.24 -4.05
N ALA A 107 6.36 -8.21 -4.63
CA ALA A 107 7.10 -9.21 -3.86
C ALA A 107 8.20 -8.57 -2.99
N LYS A 108 9.01 -7.68 -3.59
CA LYS A 108 10.07 -6.94 -2.87
C LYS A 108 9.51 -6.11 -1.71
N MET A 109 8.34 -5.50 -1.88
CA MET A 109 7.69 -4.72 -0.83
C MET A 109 7.32 -5.60 0.36
N GLU A 110 6.71 -6.76 0.10
CA GLU A 110 6.32 -7.69 1.15
C GLU A 110 7.53 -8.20 1.93
N ASP A 111 8.62 -8.54 1.23
CA ASP A 111 9.87 -8.98 1.84
C ASP A 111 10.49 -7.89 2.72
N LYS A 112 10.55 -6.65 2.24
CA LYS A 112 11.07 -5.51 3.02
C LYS A 112 10.28 -5.26 4.30
N ILE A 113 8.95 -5.44 4.26
CA ILE A 113 8.11 -5.29 5.45
C ILE A 113 8.38 -6.43 6.44
N LYS A 114 8.47 -7.67 5.94
CA LYS A 114 8.80 -8.86 6.73
C LYS A 114 10.18 -8.75 7.40
N GLU A 115 11.19 -8.25 6.69
CA GLU A 115 12.54 -8.01 7.23
C GLU A 115 12.56 -7.08 8.45
N LYS A 116 11.57 -6.18 8.57
CA LYS A 116 11.40 -5.29 9.73
C LYS A 116 10.55 -5.91 10.86
N GLY A 117 10.17 -7.17 10.70
CA GLY A 117 9.41 -7.92 11.70
C GLY A 117 7.94 -7.50 11.77
N LEU A 118 7.37 -7.09 10.63
CA LEU A 118 5.94 -6.83 10.44
C LEU A 118 5.37 -7.76 9.37
N THR A 119 4.10 -8.11 9.50
CA THR A 119 3.34 -8.67 8.38
C THR A 119 2.84 -7.53 7.49
N PHE A 120 2.53 -7.83 6.22
CA PHE A 120 1.94 -6.84 5.32
C PHE A 120 0.62 -6.29 5.87
N GLN A 121 -0.24 -7.17 6.38
CA GLN A 121 -1.50 -6.79 7.00
C GLN A 121 -1.29 -5.84 8.20
N ARG A 122 -0.37 -6.17 9.12
CA ARG A 122 -0.11 -5.32 10.29
C ARG A 122 0.48 -3.97 9.89
N PHE A 123 1.33 -3.94 8.86
CA PHE A 123 1.84 -2.69 8.29
C PHE A 123 0.69 -1.80 7.77
N GLN A 124 -0.28 -2.36 7.05
CA GLN A 124 -1.46 -1.61 6.58
C GLN A 124 -2.34 -1.12 7.73
N GLU A 125 -2.59 -1.96 8.73
CA GLU A 125 -3.38 -1.61 9.92
C GLU A 125 -2.73 -0.46 10.70
N ILE A 126 -1.42 -0.53 10.95
CA ILE A 126 -0.68 0.56 11.61
C ILE A 126 -0.78 1.83 10.78
N GLY A 127 -0.62 1.75 9.46
CA GLY A 127 -0.75 2.89 8.56
C GLY A 127 -2.12 3.57 8.66
N ALA A 128 -3.21 2.77 8.69
CA ALA A 128 -4.57 3.30 8.85
C ALA A 128 -4.77 3.96 10.23
N GLN A 129 -4.27 3.35 11.31
CA GLN A 129 -4.35 3.93 12.65
C GLN A 129 -3.53 5.23 12.77
N VAL A 130 -2.34 5.28 12.17
CA VAL A 130 -1.52 6.51 12.09
C VAL A 130 -2.27 7.60 11.35
N GLN A 131 -2.91 7.30 10.21
CA GLN A 131 -3.67 8.30 9.46
C GLN A 131 -4.83 8.91 10.26
N GLN A 132 -5.42 8.15 11.17
CA GLN A 132 -6.59 8.58 11.97
C GLN A 132 -6.20 9.21 13.32
N SER A 133 -4.96 9.06 13.77
CA SER A 133 -4.51 9.53 15.10
C SER A 133 -3.42 10.60 15.00
N PRO A 134 -3.73 11.88 15.34
CA PRO A 134 -2.74 12.94 15.39
C PRO A 134 -1.56 12.66 16.34
N GLU A 135 -1.81 11.94 17.44
CA GLU A 135 -0.75 11.54 18.37
C GLU A 135 0.25 10.58 17.71
N LEU A 136 -0.26 9.54 17.02
CA LEU A 136 0.59 8.60 16.31
C LEU A 136 1.35 9.27 15.16
N GLN A 137 0.76 10.25 14.49
CA GLN A 137 1.44 11.05 13.46
C GLN A 137 2.62 11.83 14.04
N GLN A 138 2.42 12.51 15.17
CA GLN A 138 3.48 13.25 15.85
C GLN A 138 4.61 12.32 16.32
N LYS A 139 4.27 11.16 16.90
CA LYS A 139 5.25 10.15 17.31
C LYS A 139 6.05 9.64 16.10
N LEU A 140 5.38 9.26 15.02
CA LEU A 140 6.02 8.78 13.80
C LEU A 140 6.96 9.83 13.21
N GLN A 141 6.53 11.10 13.15
CA GLN A 141 7.36 12.21 12.69
C GLN A 141 8.62 12.34 13.54
N GLY A 142 8.49 12.28 14.86
CA GLY A 142 9.63 12.32 15.79
C GLY A 142 10.61 11.15 15.59
N MET A 143 10.10 9.95 15.34
CA MET A 143 10.93 8.77 15.03
C MET A 143 11.70 8.97 13.72
N MET A 144 11.04 9.42 12.66
CA MET A 144 11.68 9.66 11.36
C MET A 144 12.74 10.76 11.43
N MET A 145 12.51 11.84 12.18
CA MET A 145 13.51 12.89 12.41
C MET A 145 14.74 12.34 13.13
N LYS A 146 14.55 11.54 14.19
CA LYS A 146 15.66 10.91 14.93
C LYS A 146 16.46 9.94 14.08
N GLN A 147 15.81 9.19 13.20
CA GLN A 147 16.49 8.29 12.26
C GLN A 147 17.35 9.06 11.26
N GLN A 148 16.89 10.24 10.82
CA GLN A 148 17.67 11.11 9.93
C GLN A 148 18.86 11.77 10.65
N THR A 149 18.67 12.26 11.89
CA THR A 149 19.73 12.95 12.64
C THR A 149 20.72 12.00 13.30
N GLY A 150 20.28 10.85 13.78
CA GLY A 150 21.13 9.79 14.34
C GLY A 150 22.01 9.09 13.29
N SER A 151 21.64 9.20 12.01
CA SER A 151 22.47 8.77 10.87
C SER A 151 23.47 9.85 10.42
N ASN A 152 23.44 11.05 11.03
CA ASN A 152 24.33 12.15 10.70
C ASN A 152 25.55 12.14 11.65
N PRO A 153 26.76 11.78 11.20
CA PRO A 153 27.93 11.63 12.06
C PRO A 153 28.48 12.95 12.66
N MET A 154 27.82 14.09 12.44
CA MET A 154 28.32 15.42 12.82
C MET A 154 27.77 16.01 14.14
N GLN A 155 27.01 15.25 14.94
CA GLN A 155 26.56 15.70 16.28
C GLN A 155 27.36 15.06 17.43
N LYS A 156 28.69 15.13 17.37
CA LYS A 156 29.55 15.06 18.56
C LYS A 156 30.24 16.41 18.71
N ASN A 157 29.59 17.36 19.36
CA ASN A 157 30.24 18.50 20.00
C ASN A 157 29.96 18.42 21.49
#